data_AF-A0A0R0LGF9-F1
#
_entry.id   AF-A0A0R0LGF9-F1
#
_cell.length_a   1.000
_cell.length_b   1.000
_cell.length_c   1.000
_cell.angle_alpha   90.00
_cell.angle_beta   90.00
_cell.angle_gamma   90.00
#
_symmetry.space_group_name_H-M   'P 1'
#
loop_
_entity.id
_entity.type
_entity.pdbx_description
1 polymer ?
#
loop_
_entity_poly.entity_id
_entity_poly.type
_entity_poly.pdbx_seq_one_letter_code
_entity_poly.pdbx_strand_id
1 'polypeptide(L)' 'MIIDGEVLRQGISAPSLKCLENNEAEYVMNEIHKGICSMFSEGRSMASKVFQAGYYWPTMHANCAKYSKRCKEC' A
#
# COMPACT_ATOMS: atom_id res chain seq x y z
N MET A 1 19.11 -4.30 21.00
CA MET A 1 19.85 -3.05 20.75
C MET A 1 18.84 -2.04 20.26
N ILE A 2 18.53 -1.02 21.08
CA ILE A 2 17.60 0.05 20.69
C ILE A 2 18.44 1.04 19.89
N ILE A 3 18.16 1.17 18.60
CA ILE A 3 18.66 2.29 17.80
C ILE A 3 17.41 3.12 17.55
N ASP A 4 17.34 4.28 18.21
CA ASP A 4 16.27 5.28 18.05
C ASP A 4 14.82 4.76 18.15
N GLY A 5 14.51 4.06 19.24
CA GLY A 5 13.13 3.79 19.64
C GLY A 5 12.37 2.73 18.84
N GLU A 6 12.93 2.21 17.75
CA GLU A 6 12.28 1.17 16.96
C GLU A 6 12.70 -0.22 17.42
N VAL A 7 11.75 -0.93 18.03
CA VAL A 7 11.92 -2.31 18.49
C VAL A 7 11.95 -3.22 17.26
N LEU A 8 13.12 -3.45 16.68
CA LEU A 8 13.29 -4.41 15.59
C LEU A 8 13.11 -5.83 16.15
N ARG A 9 11.86 -6.32 16.15
CA ARG A 9 11.55 -7.74 16.42
C ARG A 9 12.23 -8.58 15.33
N GLN A 10 13.36 -9.21 15.67
CA GLN A 10 14.03 -10.25 14.89
C GLN A 10 13.17 -11.52 14.83
N GLY A 11 12.04 -11.46 14.14
CA GLY A 11 11.15 -12.59 13.92
C GLY A 11 10.53 -12.47 12.56
N ILE A 12 11.16 -13.11 11.57
CA ILE A 12 10.77 -13.13 10.16
C ILE A 12 10.91 -11.74 9.56
N SER A 13 11.82 -11.54 8.60
CA SER A 13 11.98 -10.29 7.86
C SER A 13 10.68 -9.92 7.17
N ALA A 14 9.72 -9.35 7.89
CA ALA A 14 8.64 -8.62 7.30
C ALA A 14 9.33 -7.51 6.50
N PRO A 15 9.05 -7.38 5.19
CA PRO A 15 9.56 -6.26 4.42
C PRO A 15 9.32 -5.00 5.23
N SER A 16 10.35 -4.17 5.41
CA SER A 16 10.22 -2.90 6.12
C SER A 16 9.18 -2.08 5.36
N LEU A 17 7.95 -2.03 5.88
CA LEU A 17 6.88 -1.25 5.28
C LEU A 17 7.17 0.21 5.58
N LYS A 18 7.30 1.03 4.53
CA LYS A 18 7.34 2.48 4.68
C LYS A 18 5.93 2.95 5.06
N CYS A 19 5.81 3.55 6.25
CA CYS A 19 4.60 4.24 6.64
C CYS A 19 4.48 5.53 5.82
N LEU A 20 3.33 5.76 5.19
CA LEU A 20 3.07 6.95 4.39
C LEU A 20 2.08 7.88 5.08
N GLU A 21 2.30 9.18 4.95
CA GLU A 21 1.29 10.18 5.28
C GLU A 21 0.19 10.23 4.20
N ASN A 22 -0.93 10.89 4.49
CA ASN A 22 -2.10 10.89 3.59
C ASN A 22 -1.80 11.45 2.19
N ASN A 23 -0.89 12.43 2.09
CA ASN A 23 -0.44 13.02 0.82
C ASN A 23 0.39 12.02 -0.02
N GLU A 24 1.36 11.34 0.59
CA GLU A 24 2.17 10.30 -0.07
C GLU A 24 1.31 9.10 -0.47
N ALA A 25 0.34 8.73 0.37
CA ALA A 25 -0.59 7.65 0.11
C ALA A 25 -1.43 7.88 -1.15
N GLU A 26 -1.93 9.10 -1.37
CA GLU A 26 -2.69 9.44 -2.57
C GLU A 26 -1.84 9.31 -3.84
N TYR A 27 -0.60 9.80 -3.79
CA TYR A 27 0.35 9.66 -4.90
C TYR A 27 0.63 8.18 -5.22
N VAL A 28 0.97 7.38 -4.21
CA VAL A 28 1.25 5.94 -4.39
C VAL A 28 0.03 5.18 -4.90
N MET A 29 -1.17 5.48 -4.39
CA MET A 29 -2.41 4.89 -4.92
C MET A 29 -2.63 5.25 -6.39
N ASN A 30 -2.37 6.49 -6.80
CA ASN A 30 -2.54 6.91 -8.19
C ASN A 30 -1.58 6.18 -9.14
N GLU A 31 -0.30 6.11 -8.78
CA GLU A 31 0.73 5.44 -9.59
C GLU A 31 0.47 3.94 -9.68
N ILE A 32 0.17 3.30 -8.55
CA ILE A 32 -0.18 1.87 -8.52
C ILE A 32 -1.47 1.64 -9.30
N HIS A 33 -2.48 2.50 -9.18
CA HIS A 33 -3.72 2.36 -9.93
C HIS A 33 -3.51 2.45 -11.44
N LYS A 34 -2.75 3.44 -11.94
CA LYS A 34 -2.40 3.54 -13.37
C LYS A 34 -1.72 2.27 -13.87
N GLY A 35 -0.82 1.70 -13.07
CA GLY A 35 -0.19 0.41 -13.38
C GLY A 35 -1.16 -0.78 -13.37
N ILE A 36 -2.06 -0.84 -12.38
CA ILE A 36 -3.02 -1.96 -12.21
C ILE A 36 -4.11 -1.95 -13.28
N CYS A 37 -4.75 -0.79 -13.50
CA CYS A 37 -5.90 -0.68 -14.39
C CYS A 37 -5.53 -0.99 -15.84
N SER A 38 -4.28 -0.74 -16.21
CA SER A 38 -3.77 -1.02 -17.56
C SER A 38 -3.74 -2.52 -17.89
N MET A 39 -3.61 -3.41 -16.89
CA MET A 39 -3.21 -4.80 -17.14
C MET A 39 -3.95 -5.85 -16.31
N PHE A 40 -5.28 -5.78 -16.20
CA PHE A 40 -6.08 -6.87 -15.61
C PHE A 40 -5.86 -7.00 -14.09
N SER A 41 -6.91 -6.74 -13.31
CA SER A 41 -6.86 -7.13 -11.89
C SER A 41 -6.77 -8.66 -11.83
N GLU A 42 -5.61 -9.22 -11.48
CA GLU A 42 -5.42 -10.65 -11.21
C GLU A 42 -6.19 -11.11 -9.94
N GLY A 43 -7.37 -10.54 -9.68
CA GLY A 43 -8.14 -10.72 -8.44
C GLY A 43 -7.51 -10.07 -7.19
N ARG A 44 -6.30 -9.50 -7.28
CA ARG A 44 -5.61 -8.89 -6.14
C ARG A 44 -6.08 -7.45 -5.92
N SER A 45 -6.54 -7.18 -4.70
CA SER A 45 -6.97 -5.84 -4.28
C SER A 45 -5.82 -4.82 -4.37
N MET A 46 -6.15 -3.55 -4.63
CA MET A 46 -5.14 -2.47 -4.66
C MET A 46 -4.34 -2.41 -3.35
N ALA A 47 -5.00 -2.61 -2.20
CA ALA A 47 -4.34 -2.65 -0.89
C ALA A 47 -3.27 -3.75 -0.82
N SER A 48 -3.53 -4.93 -1.37
CA SER A 48 -2.56 -6.02 -1.40
C SER A 48 -1.34 -5.67 -2.26
N LYS A 49 -1.52 -4.90 -3.34
CA LYS A 49 -0.42 -4.47 -4.23
C LYS A 49 0.41 -3.35 -3.60
N VAL A 50 -0.24 -2.39 -2.95
CA VAL A 50 0.42 -1.35 -2.13
C VAL A 50 1.28 -2.00 -1.03
N PHE A 51 0.71 -2.98 -0.32
CA PHE A 51 1.41 -3.71 0.73
C PHE A 51 2.62 -4.50 0.19
N GLN A 52 2.46 -5.18 -0.95
CA GLN A 52 3.57 -5.88 -1.62
C GLN A 52 4.66 -4.93 -2.15
N ALA A 53 4.30 -3.70 -2.50
CA ALA A 53 5.26 -2.67 -2.89
C ALA A 53 6.02 -2.08 -1.69
N GLY A 54 5.72 -2.51 -0.46
CA GLY A 54 6.42 -2.07 0.74
C GLY A 54 5.82 -0.82 1.37
N TYR A 55 4.57 -0.46 1.05
CA TYR A 55 3.92 0.73 1.61
C TYR A 55 2.76 0.35 2.53
N TYR A 56 2.57 1.15 3.58
CA TYR A 56 1.45 0.99 4.50
C TYR A 56 1.03 2.35 5.08
N TRP A 57 -0.24 2.48 5.41
CA TRP A 57 -0.75 3.55 6.26
C TRP A 57 -2.07 3.10 6.92
N PRO A 58 -2.48 3.67 8.07
CA PRO A 58 -3.60 3.14 8.85
C PRO A 58 -4.94 3.06 8.08
N THR A 59 -5.19 4.00 7.17
CA THR A 59 -6.41 4.06 6.35
C THR A 59 -6.27 3.41 4.98
N MET A 60 -5.18 2.65 4.72
CA MET A 60 -4.86 2.07 3.42
C MET A 60 -5.99 1.24 2.83
N HIS A 61 -6.57 0.33 3.59
CA HIS A 61 -7.65 -0.52 3.09
C HIS A 61 -8.89 0.30 2.70
N ALA A 62 -9.27 1.28 3.51
CA ALA A 62 -10.43 2.14 3.26
C ALA A 62 -10.18 3.06 2.05
N ASN A 63 -9.01 3.69 1.96
CA ASN A 63 -8.63 4.53 0.84
C ASN A 63 -8.56 3.72 -0.45
N CYS A 64 -7.95 2.53 -0.41
CA CYS A 64 -7.85 1.66 -1.57
C CYS A 64 -9.22 1.21 -2.06
N ALA A 65 -10.10 0.76 -1.17
CA ALA A 65 -11.46 0.34 -1.53
C ALA A 65 -12.28 1.50 -2.10
N LYS A 66 -12.17 2.71 -1.51
CA LYS A 66 -12.86 3.92 -1.98
C LYS A 66 -12.35 4.34 -3.36
N TYR A 67 -11.05 4.23 -3.61
CA TYR A 67 -10.43 4.58 -4.88
C TYR A 67 -10.83 3.60 -5.98
N SER A 68 -10.72 2.29 -5.72
CA SER A 68 -11.16 1.25 -6.67
C SER A 68 -12.64 1.38 -7.01
N LYS A 69 -13.52 1.66 -6.05
CA LYS A 69 -14.97 1.88 -6.31
C LYS A 69 -15.27 3.08 -7.20
N ARG A 70 -14.38 4.07 -7.26
CA ARG A 70 -14.55 5.26 -8.11
C ARG A 70 -14.07 5.02 -9.54
N CYS A 71 -13.15 4.08 -9.73
CA CYS A 71 -12.68 3.72 -11.05
C CYS A 71 -13.61 2.68 -11.68
N LYS A 72 -14.12 2.99 -12.87
CA LYS A 72 -15.01 2.08 -13.62
C LYS A 72 -14.25 0.93 -14.30
N GLU A 73 -12.95 1.12 -14.50
CA GLU A 73 -12.07 0.21 -15.25
C GLU A 73 -11.38 -0.84 -14.35
N CYS A 74 -11.58 -0.78 -13.02
CA CYS A 74 -11.00 -1.69 -12.02
C CYS A 74 -11.96 -2.82 -11.65
#